data_AF-A0A969EUF7-F1
#
_entry.id   AF-A0A969EUF7-F1
#
_cell.length_a   1.000
_cell.length_b   1.000
_cell.length_c   1.000
_cell.angle_alpha   90.00
_cell.angle_beta   90.00
_cell.angle_gamma   90.00
#
_symmetry.space_group_name_H-M   'P 1'
#
loop_
_entity.id
_entity.type
_entity.pdbx_description
1 polymer ?
#
loop_
_entity_poly.entity_id
_entity_poly.type
_entity_poly.pdbx_seq_one_letter_code
_entity_poly.pdbx_strand_id
1 'polypeptide(L)'
;MLSYLLIILLILTTIGYFLGRSRSVAVASGHVKDLHSLPSYYGFYTALWCALPALIVFSLWISLSPSIITQLVVAGLPQDVRQVSEAELNLLLNNIKNMVSGNIVSSSPDPVMTAAAERYTHLQTISTAALWVAVLVL
;
A
#
# COMPACT_ATOMS: atom_id res chain seq x y z
N MET A 1 3.74 -3.76 9.22
CA MET A 1 4.31 -4.09 7.89
C MET A 1 4.35 -2.86 6.97
N LEU A 2 3.25 -2.11 6.79
CA LEU A 2 3.24 -0.88 5.97
C LEU A 2 4.25 0.19 6.45
N SER A 3 4.48 0.30 7.76
CA SER A 3 5.51 1.17 8.33
C SER A 3 6.92 0.89 7.80
N TYR A 4 7.25 -0.38 7.52
CA TYR A 4 8.55 -0.74 6.94
C TYR A 4 8.70 -0.23 5.51
N LEU A 5 7.62 -0.25 4.72
CA LEU A 5 7.63 0.29 3.35
C LEU A 5 7.93 1.79 3.36
N LEU A 6 7.34 2.55 4.29
CA LEU A 6 7.61 3.98 4.45
C LEU A 6 9.07 4.26 4.85
N ILE A 7 9.63 3.45 5.75
CA ILE A 7 11.03 3.58 6.16
C ILE A 7 11.96 3.31 4.96
N ILE A 8 11.69 2.24 4.19
CA ILE A 8 12.48 1.92 3.00
C ILE A 8 12.38 3.03 1.96
N LEU A 9 11.18 3.58 1.73
CA LEU A 9 10.97 4.69 0.81
C LEU A 9 11.78 5.93 1.22
N LEU A 10 11.83 6.23 2.53
CA LEU A 10 12.63 7.33 3.06
C LEU A 10 14.14 7.10 2.84
N ILE A 11 14.61 5.87 3.03
CA ILE A 11 16.00 5.50 2.74
C ILE A 11 16.32 5.66 1.25
N LEU A 12 15.46 5.13 0.35
CA LEU A 12 15.65 5.24 -1.09
C LEU A 12 15.63 6.69 -1.57
N THR A 13 14.71 7.50 -1.03
CA THR A 13 14.63 8.94 -1.31
C THR A 13 15.92 9.66 -0.89
N THR A 14 16.44 9.32 0.28
CA THR A 14 17.70 9.89 0.80
C THR A 14 18.89 9.48 -0.07
N ILE A 15 18.97 8.22 -0.48
CA ILE A 15 19.99 7.74 -1.41
C ILE A 15 19.87 8.47 -2.75
N GLY A 16 18.65 8.60 -3.28
CA GLY A 16 18.35 9.34 -4.52
C GLY A 16 18.80 10.79 -4.47
N TYR A 17 18.63 11.49 -3.33
CA TYR A 17 19.17 12.83 -3.13
C TYR A 17 20.68 12.89 -3.32
N PHE A 18 21.42 12.00 -2.63
CA PHE A 18 22.89 11.99 -2.69
C PHE A 18 23.40 11.59 -4.07
N LEU A 19 22.75 10.64 -4.75
CA LEU A 19 23.08 10.25 -6.12
C LEU A 19 22.81 11.39 -7.12
N GLY A 20 21.66 12.07 -7.02
CA GLY A 20 21.33 13.21 -7.88
C GLY A 20 22.32 14.36 -7.70
N ARG A 21 22.67 14.67 -6.45
CA ARG A 21 23.67 15.68 -6.12
C ARG A 21 25.06 15.30 -6.64
N SER A 22 25.56 14.10 -6.36
CA SER A 22 26.91 13.68 -6.76
C SER A 22 27.06 13.61 -8.28
N ARG A 23 26.04 13.09 -8.97
CA ARG A 23 26.00 13.04 -10.44
C ARG A 23 25.99 14.43 -11.07
N SER A 24 25.27 15.40 -10.49
CA SER A 24 25.27 16.78 -11.00
C SER A 24 26.67 17.42 -10.96
N VAL A 25 27.43 17.19 -9.89
CA VAL A 25 28.81 17.69 -9.75
C VAL A 25 29.77 16.99 -10.72
N ALA A 26 29.61 15.67 -10.89
CA ALA A 26 30.44 14.88 -11.80
C ALA A 26 30.24 15.29 -13.27
N VAL A 27 28.99 15.57 -13.70
CA VAL A 27 28.69 16.03 -15.06
C VAL A 27 29.33 17.40 -15.36
N ALA A 28 29.43 18.27 -14.36
CA ALA A 28 30.16 19.53 -14.49
C ALA A 28 31.69 19.39 -14.32
N SER A 29 32.24 18.16 -14.29
CA SER A 29 33.66 17.89 -14.05
C SER A 29 34.21 18.58 -12.78
N GLY A 30 33.36 18.74 -11.75
CA GLY A 30 33.70 19.43 -10.51
C GLY A 30 33.58 20.96 -10.55
N HIS A 31 33.36 21.56 -11.72
CA HIS A 31 33.15 23.00 -11.88
C HIS A 31 31.69 23.38 -11.57
N VAL A 32 31.37 23.51 -10.29
CA VAL A 32 30.00 23.84 -9.82
C VAL A 32 29.42 25.12 -10.47
N LYS A 33 30.30 26.05 -10.87
CA LYS A 33 29.99 27.29 -11.59
C LYS A 33 29.40 27.09 -12.99
N ASP A 34 29.61 25.95 -13.62
CA ASP A 34 29.09 25.63 -14.95
C ASP A 34 27.69 24.98 -14.87
N LEU A 35 27.19 24.69 -13.67
CA LEU A 35 25.80 24.27 -13.47
C LEU A 35 24.85 25.48 -13.45
N HIS A 36 23.73 25.35 -14.15
CA HIS A 36 22.65 26.33 -14.14
C HIS A 36 21.91 26.40 -12.77
N SER A 37 22.14 25.45 -11.87
CA SER A 37 21.52 25.41 -10.54
C SER A 37 22.47 24.78 -9.52
N LEU A 38 22.32 25.13 -8.23
CA LEU A 38 23.17 24.54 -7.20
C LEU A 38 22.97 23.02 -7.16
N PRO A 39 24.04 22.22 -6.95
CA PRO A 39 23.97 20.75 -6.89
C PRO A 39 22.89 20.19 -5.94
N SER A 40 22.56 20.93 -4.89
CA SER A 40 21.48 20.57 -3.95
C SER A 40 20.10 20.52 -4.62
N TYR A 41 19.81 21.40 -5.59
CA TYR A 41 18.54 21.39 -6.32
C TYR A 41 18.34 20.12 -7.15
N TYR A 42 19.40 19.62 -7.79
CA TYR A 42 19.35 18.36 -8.53
C TYR A 42 19.13 17.16 -7.62
N GLY A 43 19.72 17.18 -6.43
CA GLY A 43 19.45 16.20 -5.37
C GLY A 43 17.98 16.24 -4.92
N PHE A 44 17.46 17.43 -4.58
CA PHE A 44 16.07 17.59 -4.16
C PHE A 44 15.07 17.21 -5.25
N TYR A 45 15.34 17.58 -6.50
CA TYR A 45 14.50 17.19 -7.63
C TYR A 45 14.44 15.67 -7.79
N THR A 46 15.59 15.00 -7.72
CA THR A 46 15.66 13.52 -7.79
C THR A 46 14.93 12.87 -6.62
N ALA A 47 15.11 13.40 -5.41
CA ALA A 47 14.44 12.92 -4.21
C ALA A 47 12.92 13.08 -4.29
N LEU A 48 12.43 14.25 -4.73
CA LEU A 48 11.00 14.53 -4.91
C LEU A 48 10.39 13.61 -5.97
N TRP A 49 11.07 13.37 -7.08
CA TRP A 49 10.58 12.45 -8.11
C TRP A 49 10.60 10.98 -7.69
N CYS A 50 11.45 10.58 -6.76
CA CYS A 50 11.40 9.24 -6.17
C CYS A 50 10.28 9.14 -5.12
N ALA A 51 10.14 10.13 -4.24
CA ALA A 51 9.19 10.06 -3.14
C ALA A 51 7.73 10.32 -3.57
N LEU A 52 7.48 11.34 -4.39
CA LEU A 52 6.12 11.79 -4.68
C LEU A 52 5.26 10.73 -5.38
N PRO A 53 5.70 10.09 -6.48
CA PRO A 53 4.87 9.10 -7.17
C PRO A 53 4.55 7.91 -6.27
N ALA A 54 5.55 7.42 -5.54
CA ALA A 54 5.42 6.35 -4.57
C ALA A 54 4.42 6.69 -3.45
N LEU A 55 4.50 7.90 -2.88
CA LEU A 55 3.58 8.35 -1.83
C LEU A 55 2.14 8.51 -2.34
N ILE A 56 1.94 8.97 -3.58
CA ILE A 56 0.62 9.09 -4.18
C ILE A 56 -0.02 7.70 -4.32
N VAL A 57 0.71 6.74 -4.90
CA VAL A 57 0.21 5.36 -5.07
C VAL A 57 -0.07 4.71 -3.71
N PHE A 58 0.85 4.86 -2.76
CA PHE A 58 0.69 4.35 -1.40
C PHE A 58 -0.57 4.89 -0.72
N SER A 59 -0.76 6.21 -0.76
CA SER A 59 -1.89 6.87 -0.10
C SER A 59 -3.21 6.48 -0.75
N LEU A 60 -3.27 6.49 -2.08
CA LEU A 60 -4.46 6.12 -2.83
C LEU A 60 -4.86 4.67 -2.55
N TRP A 61 -3.89 3.75 -2.53
CA TRP A 61 -4.16 2.34 -2.31
C TRP A 61 -4.65 2.03 -0.89
N ILE A 62 -4.06 2.67 0.14
CA ILE A 62 -4.52 2.47 1.52
C ILE A 62 -5.97 2.96 1.70
N SER A 63 -6.35 4.05 1.04
CA SER A 63 -7.73 4.54 1.08
C SER A 63 -8.73 3.62 0.35
N LEU A 64 -8.34 3.03 -0.78
CA LEU A 64 -9.25 2.25 -1.63
C LEU A 64 -9.28 0.75 -1.31
N SER A 65 -8.15 0.18 -0.88
CA SER A 65 -7.99 -1.27 -0.72
C SER A 65 -9.00 -1.93 0.23
N PRO A 66 -9.44 -1.34 1.37
CA PRO A 66 -10.41 -2.00 2.24
C PRO A 66 -11.77 -2.19 1.55
N SER A 67 -12.19 -1.21 0.74
CA SER A 67 -13.44 -1.27 -0.02
C SER A 67 -13.35 -2.32 -1.12
N ILE A 68 -12.25 -2.30 -1.90
CA ILE A 68 -12.01 -3.26 -2.98
C ILE A 68 -11.97 -4.70 -2.45
N ILE A 69 -11.21 -4.95 -1.38
CA ILE A 69 -11.11 -6.28 -0.77
C ILE A 69 -12.48 -6.73 -0.25
N THR A 70 -13.23 -5.86 0.43
CA THR A 70 -14.57 -6.19 0.93
C THR A 70 -15.50 -6.60 -0.23
N GLN A 71 -15.51 -5.86 -1.33
CA GLN A 71 -16.31 -6.18 -2.51
C GLN A 71 -15.91 -7.53 -3.13
N LEU A 72 -14.62 -7.83 -3.23
CA LEU A 72 -14.11 -9.10 -3.75
C LEU A 72 -14.45 -10.30 -2.85
N VAL A 73 -14.54 -10.08 -1.53
CA VAL A 73 -14.99 -11.11 -0.58
C VAL A 73 -16.49 -11.33 -0.72
N VAL A 74 -17.30 -10.26 -0.73
CA VAL A 74 -18.76 -10.35 -0.92
C VAL A 74 -19.10 -11.05 -2.24
N ALA A 75 -18.42 -10.70 -3.33
CA ALA A 75 -18.62 -11.33 -4.64
C ALA A 75 -18.32 -12.84 -4.64
N GLY A 76 -17.45 -13.30 -3.74
CA GLY A 76 -17.09 -14.70 -3.56
C GLY A 76 -18.02 -15.50 -2.64
N LEU A 77 -18.97 -14.86 -1.95
CA LEU A 77 -19.90 -15.55 -1.07
C LEU A 77 -20.97 -16.33 -1.86
N PRO A 78 -21.54 -17.41 -1.30
CA PRO A 78 -22.69 -18.10 -1.87
C PRO A 78 -23.86 -17.15 -2.13
N GLN A 79 -24.68 -17.42 -3.15
CA GLN A 79 -25.82 -16.55 -3.49
C GLN A 79 -26.82 -16.46 -2.34
N ASP A 80 -27.04 -17.57 -1.62
CA ASP A 80 -27.96 -17.64 -0.48
C ASP A 80 -27.58 -16.68 0.66
N VAL A 81 -26.28 -16.45 0.85
CA VAL A 81 -25.74 -15.54 1.87
C VAL A 81 -25.69 -14.09 1.38
N ARG A 82 -25.68 -13.86 0.06
CA ARG A 82 -25.74 -12.51 -0.54
C ARG A 82 -27.15 -11.94 -0.60
N GLN A 83 -28.17 -12.79 -0.57
CA GLN A 83 -29.58 -12.39 -0.67
C GLN A 83 -30.22 -12.07 0.70
N VAL A 84 -29.46 -12.18 1.79
CA VAL A 84 -29.89 -11.76 3.13
C VAL A 84 -30.08 -10.25 3.21
N SER A 85 -30.70 -9.77 4.28
CA SER A 85 -30.89 -8.33 4.48
C SER A 85 -29.55 -7.58 4.55
N GLU A 86 -29.54 -6.31 4.17
CA GLU A 86 -28.32 -5.47 4.22
C GLU A 86 -27.74 -5.39 5.64
N ALA A 87 -28.60 -5.40 6.66
CA ALA A 87 -28.19 -5.43 8.05
C ALA A 87 -27.45 -6.73 8.41
N GLU A 88 -27.97 -7.90 8.02
CA GLU A 88 -27.33 -9.19 8.24
C GLU A 88 -26.01 -9.32 7.49
N LEU A 89 -25.94 -8.85 6.25
CA LEU A 89 -24.71 -8.86 5.46
C LEU A 89 -23.63 -8.00 6.12
N ASN A 90 -23.98 -6.79 6.60
CA ASN A 90 -23.03 -5.93 7.31
C ASN A 90 -22.54 -6.55 8.63
N LEU A 91 -23.42 -7.22 9.37
CA LEU A 91 -23.03 -7.96 10.58
C LEU A 91 -22.07 -9.10 10.25
N LEU A 92 -22.33 -9.88 9.20
CA LEU A 92 -21.43 -10.94 8.73
C LEU A 92 -20.07 -10.37 8.34
N LEU A 93 -20.03 -9.27 7.58
CA LEU A 93 -18.78 -8.63 7.18
C LEU A 93 -17.99 -8.10 8.38
N ASN A 94 -18.66 -7.53 9.37
CA ASN A 94 -18.01 -7.09 10.61
C ASN A 94 -17.46 -8.28 11.40
N ASN A 95 -18.19 -9.39 11.49
CA ASN A 95 -17.70 -10.61 12.13
C ASN A 95 -16.47 -11.18 11.42
N ILE A 96 -16.46 -11.20 10.08
CA ILE A 96 -15.29 -11.61 9.28
C ILE A 96 -14.09 -10.70 9.57
N LYS A 97 -14.29 -9.37 9.53
CA LYS A 97 -13.22 -8.40 9.83
C LYS A 97 -12.69 -8.53 11.25
N ASN A 98 -13.57 -8.76 12.23
CA ASN A 98 -13.21 -9.00 13.62
C ASN A 98 -12.38 -10.28 13.75
N MET A 99 -12.79 -11.37 13.09
CA MET A 99 -12.06 -12.63 13.09
C MET A 99 -10.66 -12.49 12.50
N VAL A 100 -10.54 -11.83 11.33
CA VAL A 100 -9.25 -11.54 10.69
C VAL A 100 -8.35 -10.68 11.59
N SER A 101 -8.95 -9.75 12.32
CA SER A 101 -8.22 -8.86 13.24
C SER A 101 -7.85 -9.54 14.58
N GLY A 102 -8.28 -10.79 14.81
CA GLY A 102 -8.09 -11.50 16.07
C GLY A 102 -8.99 -11.01 17.22
N ASN A 103 -10.05 -10.28 16.90
CA ASN A 103 -11.04 -9.82 17.87
C ASN A 103 -12.11 -10.89 18.14
N ILE A 104 -12.81 -10.74 19.28
CA ILE A 104 -13.89 -11.64 19.69
C ILE A 104 -15.04 -11.55 18.68
N VAL A 105 -15.46 -12.70 18.15
CA VAL A 105 -16.63 -12.84 17.28
C VAL A 105 -17.83 -13.22 18.15
N SER A 106 -18.97 -12.57 17.93
CA SER A 106 -20.19 -12.75 18.73
C SER A 106 -20.89 -14.11 18.53
N SER A 107 -20.40 -14.94 17.61
CA SER A 107 -21.07 -16.17 17.15
C SER A 107 -20.04 -17.27 16.85
N SER A 108 -20.42 -18.53 17.06
CA SER A 108 -19.60 -19.70 16.70
C SER A 108 -19.21 -19.64 15.21
N PRO A 109 -17.94 -19.88 14.84
CA PRO A 109 -17.51 -19.82 13.44
C PRO A 109 -18.23 -20.85 12.57
N ASP A 110 -19.10 -20.38 11.68
CA ASP A 110 -19.68 -21.17 10.58
C ASP A 110 -18.61 -21.42 9.50
N PRO A 111 -18.56 -22.61 8.85
CA PRO A 111 -17.73 -22.87 7.67
C PRO A 111 -17.71 -21.78 6.60
N VAL A 112 -18.84 -21.08 6.37
CA VAL A 112 -18.88 -19.97 5.41
C VAL A 112 -18.06 -18.78 5.90
N MET A 113 -18.12 -18.49 7.20
CA MET A 113 -17.44 -17.35 7.80
C MET A 113 -15.92 -17.57 7.88
N THR A 114 -15.48 -18.80 8.14
CA THR A 114 -14.06 -19.16 8.11
C THR A 114 -13.50 -19.11 6.70
N ALA A 115 -14.21 -19.67 5.71
CA ALA A 115 -13.80 -19.59 4.30
C ALA A 115 -13.72 -18.13 3.79
N ALA A 116 -14.67 -17.28 4.21
CA ALA A 116 -14.64 -15.86 3.87
C ALA A 116 -13.47 -15.11 4.55
N ALA A 117 -13.15 -15.46 5.81
CA ALA A 117 -12.00 -14.89 6.52
C ALA A 117 -10.66 -15.31 5.87
N GLU A 118 -10.50 -16.57 5.49
CA GLU A 118 -9.31 -17.05 4.75
C GLU A 118 -9.16 -16.34 3.39
N ARG A 119 -10.28 -16.15 2.67
CA ARG A 119 -10.25 -15.39 1.42
C ARG A 119 -9.87 -13.93 1.65
N TYR A 120 -10.37 -13.31 2.72
CA TYR A 120 -10.03 -11.94 3.08
C TYR A 120 -8.53 -11.82 3.39
N THR A 121 -7.96 -12.72 4.19
CA THR A 121 -6.51 -12.69 4.52
C THR A 121 -5.66 -12.91 3.28
N HIS A 122 -6.02 -13.86 2.42
CA HIS A 122 -5.31 -14.12 1.17
C HIS A 122 -5.31 -12.88 0.25
N LEU A 123 -6.46 -12.22 0.08
CA LEU A 123 -6.55 -10.98 -0.69
C LEU A 123 -5.75 -9.84 -0.06
N GLN A 124 -5.72 -9.75 1.27
CA GLN A 124 -4.91 -8.76 1.98
C GLN A 124 -3.41 -8.98 1.77
N THR A 125 -2.95 -10.24 1.77
CA THR A 125 -1.55 -10.58 1.48
C THR A 125 -1.18 -10.22 0.05
N ILE A 126 -1.99 -10.59 -0.94
CA ILE A 126 -1.75 -10.23 -2.35
C ILE A 126 -1.76 -8.71 -2.54
N SER A 127 -2.76 -8.03 -1.97
CA SER A 127 -2.90 -6.57 -2.02
C SER A 127 -1.67 -5.87 -1.44
N THR A 128 -1.17 -6.37 -0.29
CA THR A 128 0.03 -5.82 0.33
C THR A 128 1.26 -6.07 -0.53
N ALA A 129 1.46 -7.30 -1.03
CA ALA A 129 2.59 -7.61 -1.90
C ALA A 129 2.60 -6.75 -3.19
N ALA A 130 1.44 -6.59 -3.82
CA ALA A 130 1.28 -5.75 -5.00
C ALA A 130 1.61 -4.28 -4.70
N LEU A 131 1.18 -3.75 -3.55
CA LEU A 131 1.53 -2.39 -3.12
C LEU A 131 3.05 -2.22 -2.97
N TRP A 132 3.71 -3.19 -2.33
CA TRP A 132 5.17 -3.15 -2.14
C TRP A 132 5.89 -3.09 -3.48
N VAL A 133 5.51 -3.95 -4.43
CA VAL A 133 6.12 -3.95 -5.77
C VAL A 133 5.84 -2.63 -6.50
N ALA A 134 4.59 -2.16 -6.50
CA ALA A 134 4.22 -0.92 -7.18
C ALA A 134 4.97 0.30 -6.62
N VAL A 135 5.13 0.39 -5.31
CA VAL A 135 5.84 1.51 -4.65
C VAL A 135 7.35 1.44 -4.87
N LEU A 136 7.95 0.25 -4.89
CA LEU A 136 9.41 0.10 -5.02
C LEU A 136 9.93 0.23 -6.47
N VAL A 137 9.05 0.05 -7.46
CA VAL A 137 9.42 0.16 -8.89
C VAL A 137 9.37 1.61 -9.39
N LEU A 138 8.65 2.49 -8.69
CA LEU A 138 8.56 3.93 -8.99
C LEU A 138 9.81 4.68 -8.52
#